data_AF-A0AB73B7L7-F1
#
_entry.id   AF-A0AB73B7L7-F1
#
_cell.length_a   1.000
_cell.length_b   1.000
_cell.length_c   1.000
_cell.angle_alpha   90.00
_cell.angle_beta   90.00
_cell.angle_gamma   90.00
#
_symmetry.space_group_name_H-M   'P 1'
#
loop_
_entity.id
_entity.type
_entity.pdbx_description
1 polymer ?
#
loop_
_entity_poly.entity_id
_entity_poly.type
_entity_poly.pdbx_seq_one_letter_code
_entity_poly.pdbx_strand_id
1 'polypeptide(L)'
;MTNPFPPEYSPEYGSENGPVYDSRNGPQPHSQGGRIPLYIGIVVLGVIFAAAVAFFVFRGLGGEETTAAESSAPMSTKSGSILTAQNQDESMRASEEEDVVTVTETVPPEPETPATQRAADMPAGLSATGWIRSFASCNSGESLVFAGNGPDGQVALCQGSAGLTYRSHMFGGTLESPATESDGSYYVQADPALIIVTPGGVTVREGGALAANSSFSQSWSGR
;
A
#
# COMPACT_ATOMS: atom_id res chain seq x y z
N MET A 1 75.47 -29.89 -36.75
CA MET A 1 75.50 -31.37 -36.71
C MET A 1 74.85 -31.79 -35.41
N THR A 2 73.52 -31.94 -35.44
CA THR A 2 72.77 -33.21 -35.48
C THR A 2 72.62 -33.84 -34.10
N ASN A 3 71.44 -33.68 -33.50
CA ASN A 3 70.91 -34.71 -32.61
C ASN A 3 69.48 -35.05 -33.10
N PRO A 4 69.19 -36.32 -33.42
CA PRO A 4 67.97 -36.74 -34.11
C PRO A 4 66.87 -37.10 -33.10
N PHE A 5 65.70 -36.49 -33.23
CA PHE A 5 64.47 -37.03 -32.61
C PHE A 5 63.69 -37.86 -33.65
N PRO A 6 63.33 -39.11 -33.33
CA PRO A 6 62.56 -40.01 -34.20
C PRO A 6 61.05 -39.64 -34.27
N PRO A 7 60.30 -40.24 -35.22
CA PRO A 7 59.01 -39.75 -35.67
C PRO A 7 57.81 -40.14 -34.78
N GLU A 8 56.82 -39.26 -34.81
CA GLU A 8 55.37 -39.51 -34.94
C GLU A 8 54.85 -40.86 -34.42
N TYR A 9 54.19 -40.81 -33.25
CA TYR A 9 53.22 -41.81 -32.85
C TYR A 9 51.85 -41.12 -32.80
N SER A 10 51.03 -41.43 -33.79
CA SER A 10 49.60 -41.15 -33.79
C SER A 10 48.91 -42.16 -32.86
N PRO A 11 47.95 -41.71 -32.05
CA PRO A 11 46.76 -42.51 -31.87
C PRO A 11 45.56 -41.80 -32.49
N GLU A 12 44.93 -42.49 -33.45
CA GLU A 12 43.51 -42.31 -33.76
C GLU A 12 42.73 -42.27 -32.44
N TYR A 13 41.92 -41.24 -32.24
CA TYR A 13 40.80 -41.32 -31.32
C TYR A 13 39.53 -40.92 -32.06
N GLY A 14 38.58 -41.86 -31.98
CA GLY A 14 37.35 -41.91 -32.73
C GLY A 14 36.50 -40.65 -32.60
N SER A 15 35.93 -40.29 -33.75
CA SER A 15 34.75 -39.45 -33.87
C SER A 15 33.56 -40.19 -33.22
N GLU A 16 33.37 -40.01 -31.92
CA GLU A 16 32.13 -40.43 -31.24
C GLU A 16 31.03 -39.39 -31.45
N ASN A 17 29.93 -39.91 -32.00
CA ASN A 17 28.68 -39.25 -32.32
C ASN A 17 28.15 -38.42 -31.15
N GLY A 18 28.24 -37.08 -31.25
CA GLY A 18 27.39 -36.19 -30.48
C GLY A 18 25.94 -36.29 -30.98
N PRO A 19 24.93 -36.25 -30.10
CA PRO A 19 23.54 -36.30 -30.53
C PRO A 19 23.23 -35.07 -31.40
N VAL A 20 22.74 -35.35 -32.62
CA VAL A 20 22.07 -34.37 -33.46
C VAL A 20 20.77 -33.97 -32.76
N TYR A 21 20.74 -32.79 -32.16
CA TYR A 21 19.48 -32.20 -31.73
C TYR A 21 18.75 -31.68 -32.98
N ASP A 22 17.85 -32.50 -33.50
CA ASP A 22 16.87 -32.10 -34.49
C ASP A 22 16.01 -30.95 -33.92
N SER A 23 16.24 -29.73 -34.41
CA SER A 23 15.52 -28.52 -33.99
C SER A 23 14.15 -28.37 -34.68
N ARG A 24 13.56 -29.45 -35.19
CA ARG A 24 12.21 -29.45 -35.77
C ARG A 24 11.25 -30.29 -34.94
N ASN A 25 10.82 -29.75 -33.80
CA ASN A 25 9.50 -29.91 -33.18
C ASN A 25 9.58 -29.54 -31.69
N GLY A 26 9.71 -28.25 -31.41
CA GLY A 26 9.32 -27.72 -30.09
C GLY A 26 7.80 -27.58 -30.04
N PRO A 27 7.13 -27.91 -28.92
CA PRO A 27 5.73 -27.55 -28.73
C PRO A 27 5.61 -26.03 -28.83
N GLN A 28 4.76 -25.55 -29.74
CA GLN A 28 4.49 -24.14 -29.88
C GLN A 28 3.95 -23.59 -28.54
N PRO A 29 4.50 -22.49 -28.01
CA PRO A 29 3.78 -21.76 -26.98
C PRO A 29 2.51 -21.25 -27.62
N HIS A 30 1.38 -21.86 -27.27
CA HIS A 30 0.08 -21.26 -27.51
C HIS A 30 0.10 -19.92 -26.80
N SER A 31 0.32 -18.85 -27.58
CA SER A 31 -0.02 -17.49 -27.20
C SER A 31 -1.55 -17.44 -27.11
N GLN A 32 -2.08 -17.95 -26.00
CA GLN A 32 -3.43 -17.60 -25.57
C GLN A 32 -3.33 -16.18 -25.03
N GLY A 33 -3.64 -15.21 -25.91
CA GLY A 33 -4.05 -13.88 -25.49
C GLY A 33 -5.27 -14.01 -24.57
N GLY A 34 -4.99 -14.12 -23.27
CA GLY A 34 -5.98 -14.12 -22.21
C GLY A 34 -6.58 -12.74 -22.10
N ARG A 35 -7.65 -12.49 -22.85
CA ARG A 35 -8.60 -11.41 -22.54
C ARG A 35 -9.14 -11.70 -21.15
N ILE A 36 -8.62 -11.01 -20.13
CA ILE A 36 -9.20 -11.03 -18.79
C ILE A 36 -10.66 -10.62 -18.95
N PRO A 37 -11.64 -11.47 -18.61
CA PRO A 37 -13.05 -11.10 -18.74
C PRO A 37 -13.32 -9.96 -17.76
N LEU A 38 -13.51 -8.77 -18.33
CA LEU A 38 -13.82 -7.49 -17.66
C LEU A 38 -15.07 -7.59 -16.74
N TYR A 39 -15.79 -8.69 -16.80
CA TYR A 39 -16.97 -9.00 -15.99
C TYR A 39 -16.68 -9.21 -14.49
N ILE A 40 -15.51 -9.71 -14.09
CA ILE A 40 -15.22 -9.93 -12.66
C ILE A 40 -15.07 -8.59 -11.91
N GLY A 41 -14.44 -7.60 -12.55
CA GLY A 41 -14.33 -6.24 -11.98
C GLY A 41 -15.68 -5.56 -11.79
N ILE A 42 -16.62 -5.76 -12.73
CA ILE A 42 -17.97 -5.16 -12.68
C ILE A 42 -18.80 -5.75 -11.52
N VAL A 43 -18.70 -7.06 -11.26
CA VAL A 43 -19.47 -7.70 -10.17
C VAL A 43 -18.99 -7.22 -8.80
N VAL A 44 -17.67 -7.12 -8.59
CA VAL A 44 -17.12 -6.62 -7.31
C VAL A 44 -17.45 -5.14 -7.11
N LEU A 45 -17.34 -4.32 -8.17
CA LEU A 45 -17.69 -2.90 -8.11
C LEU A 45 -19.19 -2.68 -7.83
N GLY A 46 -20.06 -3.52 -8.39
CA GLY A 46 -21.50 -3.50 -8.11
C GLY A 46 -21.86 -3.79 -6.65
N VAL A 47 -21.19 -4.76 -6.02
CA VAL A 47 -21.43 -5.10 -4.60
C VAL A 47 -20.96 -3.96 -3.68
N ILE A 48 -19.80 -3.36 -3.97
CA ILE A 48 -19.28 -2.23 -3.19
C ILE A 48 -20.18 -1.01 -3.34
N PHE A 49 -20.64 -0.71 -4.55
CA PHE A 49 -21.56 0.41 -4.80
C PHE A 49 -22.91 0.21 -4.10
N ALA A 50 -23.47 -1.02 -4.15
CA ALA A 50 -24.70 -1.35 -3.42
C ALA A 50 -24.53 -1.22 -1.90
N ALA A 51 -23.40 -1.65 -1.34
CA ALA A 51 -23.09 -1.51 0.08
C ALA A 51 -22.91 -0.05 0.50
N ALA A 52 -22.25 0.77 -0.33
CA ALA A 52 -22.07 2.20 -0.09
C ALA A 52 -23.40 2.97 -0.14
N VAL A 53 -24.26 2.67 -1.12
CA VAL A 53 -25.61 3.24 -1.20
C VAL A 53 -26.45 2.81 0.00
N ALA A 54 -26.44 1.52 0.37
CA ALA A 54 -27.15 1.03 1.54
C ALA A 54 -26.66 1.73 2.83
N PHE A 55 -25.34 1.88 3.01
CA PHE A 55 -24.75 2.56 4.15
C PHE A 55 -25.11 4.05 4.21
N PHE A 56 -25.16 4.74 3.07
CA PHE A 56 -25.52 6.15 3.00
C PHE A 56 -27.02 6.37 3.24
N VAL A 57 -27.89 5.47 2.76
CA VAL A 57 -29.33 5.47 3.07
C VAL A 57 -29.57 5.15 4.55
N PHE A 58 -28.86 4.17 5.13
CA PHE A 58 -28.98 3.82 6.55
C PHE A 58 -28.47 4.92 7.48
N ARG A 59 -27.46 5.70 7.06
CA ARG A 59 -26.97 6.85 7.83
C ARG A 59 -27.70 8.17 7.54
N GLY A 60 -28.43 8.26 6.44
CA GLY A 60 -29.21 9.45 6.06
C GLY A 60 -30.66 9.47 6.56
N LEU A 61 -31.21 8.36 7.07
CA LEU A 61 -32.63 8.22 7.46
C LEU A 61 -32.86 7.55 8.83
N GLY A 62 -31.87 7.56 9.72
CA GLY A 62 -31.91 6.83 10.99
C GLY A 62 -31.92 7.71 12.23
N GLY A 63 -32.87 8.63 12.33
CA GLY A 63 -33.07 9.50 13.49
C GLY A 63 -34.55 9.69 13.79
N GLU A 64 -35.29 8.62 14.03
CA GLU A 64 -36.60 8.69 14.69
C GLU A 64 -36.80 7.46 15.56
N GLU A 65 -36.72 7.71 16.87
CA GLU A 65 -37.15 6.83 17.93
C GLU A 65 -38.66 6.57 17.77
N THR A 66 -39.09 5.31 17.84
CA THR A 66 -40.49 5.01 18.13
C THR A 66 -40.58 3.84 19.10
N THR A 67 -40.45 4.18 20.37
CA THR A 67 -40.99 3.42 21.49
C THR A 67 -42.51 3.39 21.34
N ALA A 68 -43.04 2.21 21.01
CA ALA A 68 -44.46 1.93 21.17
C ALA A 68 -44.71 1.48 22.61
N ALA A 69 -45.22 2.39 23.45
CA ALA A 69 -46.00 2.06 24.62
C ALA A 69 -47.15 3.06 24.74
N GLU A 70 -48.34 2.50 24.88
CA GLU A 70 -49.66 3.09 24.73
C GLU A 70 -50.16 3.79 26.02
N SER A 71 -50.82 4.93 25.83
CA SER A 71 -51.94 5.49 26.61
C SER A 71 -51.79 5.79 28.11
N SER A 72 -51.84 7.09 28.46
CA SER A 72 -53.00 7.73 29.14
C SER A 72 -52.78 9.25 29.29
N ALA A 73 -53.88 10.01 29.28
CA ALA A 73 -53.99 11.42 28.90
C ALA A 73 -53.95 12.42 30.10
N PRO A 74 -54.49 13.67 30.03
CA PRO A 74 -53.68 14.90 29.96
C PRO A 74 -54.01 15.94 31.05
N MET A 75 -53.12 16.92 31.33
CA MET A 75 -53.56 18.28 31.67
C MET A 75 -52.44 19.33 31.72
N SER A 76 -52.60 20.34 30.84
CA SER A 76 -52.64 21.78 31.12
C SER A 76 -51.52 22.49 31.91
N THR A 77 -51.15 23.65 31.33
CA THR A 77 -50.93 24.99 31.95
C THR A 77 -49.51 25.53 31.70
N LYS A 78 -49.28 26.35 30.66
CA LYS A 78 -49.50 27.81 30.50
C LYS A 78 -48.30 28.65 30.95
N SER A 79 -47.98 29.65 30.12
CA SER A 79 -47.11 30.83 30.35
C SER A 79 -45.62 30.53 30.48
N GLY A 80 -44.69 31.17 29.76
CA GLY A 80 -44.73 32.47 29.13
C GLY A 80 -43.70 33.38 29.80
N SER A 81 -42.83 33.99 28.97
CA SER A 81 -42.25 35.33 29.14
C SER A 81 -40.79 35.49 29.64
N ILE A 82 -39.94 35.85 28.66
CA ILE A 82 -39.03 37.02 28.56
C ILE A 82 -37.82 37.18 29.52
N LEU A 83 -36.65 37.26 28.86
CA LEU A 83 -35.43 38.07 29.07
C LEU A 83 -35.40 39.02 30.29
N THR A 84 -34.23 39.15 30.95
CA THR A 84 -33.56 40.44 31.27
C THR A 84 -32.17 40.19 31.89
N ALA A 85 -31.22 41.03 31.50
CA ALA A 85 -29.81 41.06 31.86
C ALA A 85 -29.50 41.99 33.06
N GLN A 86 -28.21 41.97 33.48
CA GLN A 86 -27.49 42.93 34.36
C GLN A 86 -27.70 42.75 35.88
N ASN A 87 -26.76 43.00 36.80
CA ASN A 87 -25.42 43.60 36.79
C ASN A 87 -24.71 43.32 38.16
N GLN A 88 -23.41 43.65 38.23
CA GLN A 88 -22.61 44.11 39.40
C GLN A 88 -21.95 43.13 40.41
N ASP A 89 -20.64 42.94 40.21
CA ASP A 89 -19.49 43.28 41.09
C ASP A 89 -19.74 43.81 42.52
N GLU A 90 -19.05 43.25 43.54
CA GLU A 90 -17.74 43.76 44.05
C GLU A 90 -17.33 43.08 45.40
N SER A 91 -16.03 42.76 45.54
CA SER A 91 -15.21 42.67 46.79
C SER A 91 -15.59 41.65 47.89
N MET A 92 -14.69 40.89 48.57
CA MET A 92 -13.23 40.89 48.70
C MET A 92 -12.81 39.65 49.53
N ARG A 93 -11.56 39.21 49.38
CA ARG A 93 -10.68 38.53 50.39
C ARG A 93 -10.45 37.01 50.29
N ALA A 94 -9.38 36.69 49.54
CA ALA A 94 -8.21 35.84 49.88
C ALA A 94 -8.38 34.51 50.65
N SER A 95 -8.01 33.41 49.99
CA SER A 95 -7.13 32.37 50.55
C SER A 95 -6.38 31.66 49.41
N GLU A 96 -5.05 31.65 49.48
CA GLU A 96 -4.16 30.75 48.76
C GLU A 96 -4.50 29.29 49.10
N GLU A 97 -4.48 28.40 48.09
CA GLU A 97 -3.77 27.12 48.14
C GLU A 97 -3.68 26.52 46.72
N GLU A 98 -2.48 26.04 46.42
CA GLU A 98 -2.05 25.43 45.17
C GLU A 98 -2.82 24.15 44.84
N ASP A 99 -3.19 23.96 43.58
CA ASP A 99 -2.98 22.66 42.93
C ASP A 99 -2.82 22.90 41.42
N VAL A 100 -1.56 23.07 41.00
CA VAL A 100 -1.19 23.01 39.59
C VAL A 100 -1.31 21.55 39.19
N VAL A 101 -2.49 21.16 38.69
CA VAL A 101 -2.69 19.87 38.02
C VAL A 101 -1.77 19.85 36.80
N THR A 102 -0.58 19.33 37.01
CA THR A 102 0.37 19.01 35.94
C THR A 102 -0.23 17.81 35.22
N VAL A 103 -0.99 18.08 34.16
CA VAL A 103 -1.41 17.04 33.22
C VAL A 103 -0.14 16.54 32.55
N THR A 104 0.39 15.44 33.06
CA THR A 104 1.36 14.63 32.32
C THR A 104 0.62 14.11 31.08
N GLU A 105 0.79 14.78 29.94
CA GLU A 105 0.49 14.20 28.65
C GLU A 105 1.38 12.96 28.50
N THR A 106 0.78 11.78 28.70
CA THR A 106 1.37 10.53 28.23
C THR A 106 1.35 10.58 26.71
N VAL A 107 2.46 11.05 26.12
CA VAL A 107 2.74 10.94 24.68
C VAL A 107 2.53 9.46 24.29
N PRO A 108 1.60 9.15 23.40
CA PRO A 108 1.45 7.80 22.86
C PRO A 108 2.79 7.34 22.28
N PRO A 109 3.23 6.09 22.50
CA PRO A 109 4.47 5.61 21.91
C PRO A 109 4.40 5.80 20.39
N GLU A 110 5.38 6.52 19.87
CA GLU A 110 5.59 6.70 18.44
C GLU A 110 5.60 5.31 17.78
N PRO A 111 4.80 5.08 16.72
CA PRO A 111 4.85 3.82 16.02
C PRO A 111 6.28 3.61 15.55
N GLU A 112 6.92 2.53 16.01
CA GLU A 112 8.27 2.17 15.62
C GLU A 112 8.33 2.13 14.10
N THR A 113 9.00 3.12 13.52
CA THR A 113 9.24 3.15 12.09
C THR A 113 10.08 1.92 11.78
N PRO A 114 9.61 0.99 10.93
CA PRO A 114 10.37 -0.20 10.56
C PRO A 114 11.78 0.24 10.15
N ALA A 115 12.79 -0.33 10.81
CA ALA A 115 14.18 0.00 10.51
C ALA A 115 14.43 -0.23 9.02
N THR A 116 14.66 0.85 8.26
CA THR A 116 15.09 0.78 6.87
C THR A 116 16.35 -0.07 6.81
N GLN A 117 16.25 -1.29 6.27
CA GLN A 117 17.41 -2.12 6.05
C GLN A 117 18.23 -1.45 4.95
N ARG A 118 19.39 -0.87 5.32
CA ARG A 118 20.33 -0.26 4.37
C ARG A 118 20.79 -1.32 3.37
N ALA A 119 21.09 -0.86 2.16
CA ALA A 119 21.36 -1.59 0.90
C ALA A 119 22.21 -2.89 0.93
N ALA A 120 22.84 -3.28 2.04
CA ALA A 120 23.71 -4.45 2.12
C ALA A 120 22.97 -5.79 2.25
N ASP A 121 21.80 -5.84 2.90
CA ASP A 121 21.05 -7.08 3.10
C ASP A 121 19.65 -6.97 2.48
N MET A 122 19.40 -7.73 1.41
CA MET A 122 18.05 -7.85 0.86
C MET A 122 17.17 -8.70 1.80
N PRO A 123 15.96 -8.23 2.14
CA PRO A 123 14.98 -9.03 2.88
C PRO A 123 14.71 -10.38 2.21
N ALA A 124 14.36 -11.38 3.02
CA ALA A 124 13.92 -12.67 2.50
C ALA A 124 12.71 -12.50 1.55
N GLY A 125 12.76 -13.16 0.39
CA GLY A 125 11.72 -13.02 -0.64
C GLY A 125 11.89 -11.82 -1.56
N LEU A 126 12.85 -10.92 -1.29
CA LEU A 126 13.26 -9.87 -2.20
C LEU A 126 14.41 -10.33 -3.09
N SER A 127 14.40 -9.88 -4.35
CA SER A 127 15.48 -10.08 -5.32
C SER A 127 15.91 -8.74 -5.92
N ALA A 128 16.95 -8.75 -6.76
CA ALA A 128 17.42 -7.54 -7.45
C ALA A 128 16.36 -6.86 -8.32
N THR A 129 15.31 -7.58 -8.71
CA THR A 129 14.19 -7.03 -9.47
C THR A 129 12.94 -6.83 -8.62
N GLY A 130 12.90 -7.19 -7.35
CA GLY A 130 11.71 -7.00 -6.49
C GLY A 130 11.23 -8.29 -5.85
N TRP A 131 9.96 -8.31 -5.43
CA TRP A 131 9.40 -9.41 -4.66
C TRP A 131 9.17 -10.65 -5.53
N ILE A 132 9.72 -11.77 -5.07
CA ILE A 132 9.65 -13.05 -5.78
C ILE A 132 8.19 -13.49 -5.90
N ARG A 133 7.78 -13.90 -7.12
CA ARG A 133 6.40 -14.33 -7.44
C ARG A 133 5.34 -13.26 -7.15
N SER A 134 5.69 -11.99 -7.29
CA SER A 134 4.79 -10.86 -7.09
C SER A 134 4.73 -9.95 -8.29
N PHE A 135 3.59 -9.27 -8.46
CA PHE A 135 3.47 -8.15 -9.41
C PHE A 135 4.35 -6.96 -8.98
N ALA A 136 4.71 -6.88 -7.69
CA ALA A 136 5.66 -5.91 -7.17
C ALA A 136 7.11 -6.27 -7.55
N SER A 137 7.40 -6.29 -8.85
CA SER A 137 8.72 -6.56 -9.42
C SER A 137 8.97 -5.74 -10.69
N CYS A 138 10.24 -5.46 -10.96
CA CYS A 138 10.74 -4.69 -12.09
C CYS A 138 10.87 -5.55 -13.34
N ASN A 139 10.58 -4.94 -14.48
CA ASN A 139 10.73 -5.55 -15.78
C ASN A 139 12.21 -5.61 -16.19
N SER A 140 12.48 -6.34 -17.28
CA SER A 140 13.82 -6.37 -17.87
C SER A 140 14.25 -4.96 -18.30
N GLY A 141 15.47 -4.57 -17.90
CA GLY A 141 16.03 -3.24 -18.18
C GLY A 141 15.69 -2.16 -17.17
N GLU A 142 14.96 -2.49 -16.11
CA GLU A 142 14.70 -1.61 -14.96
C GLU A 142 15.48 -2.07 -13.73
N SER A 143 15.79 -1.12 -12.84
CA SER A 143 16.47 -1.37 -11.56
C SER A 143 15.54 -1.13 -10.39
N LEU A 144 15.53 -2.04 -9.41
CA LEU A 144 14.78 -1.85 -8.17
C LEU A 144 15.41 -0.74 -7.31
N VAL A 145 14.62 0.27 -6.96
CA VAL A 145 15.04 1.42 -6.13
C VAL A 145 14.52 1.30 -4.70
N PHE A 146 13.27 0.84 -4.56
CA PHE A 146 12.64 0.65 -3.28
C PHE A 146 11.72 -0.57 -3.33
N ALA A 147 11.62 -1.28 -2.21
CA ALA A 147 10.66 -2.34 -2.02
C ALA A 147 10.07 -2.29 -0.62
N GLY A 148 8.76 -2.51 -0.52
CA GLY A 148 8.04 -2.62 0.75
C GLY A 148 7.18 -3.88 0.76
N ASN A 149 7.09 -4.53 1.91
CA ASN A 149 6.23 -5.69 2.15
C ASN A 149 5.56 -5.52 3.51
N GLY A 150 4.25 -5.79 3.55
CA GLY A 150 3.40 -5.67 4.72
C GLY A 150 2.22 -6.66 4.65
N PRO A 151 1.33 -6.63 5.66
CA PRO A 151 0.20 -7.54 5.73
C PRO A 151 -0.78 -7.37 4.56
N ASP A 152 -0.94 -6.17 4.03
CA ASP A 152 -1.87 -5.87 2.94
C ASP A 152 -1.25 -6.02 1.55
N GLY A 153 0.04 -6.37 1.47
CA GLY A 153 0.69 -6.67 0.20
C GLY A 153 2.10 -6.12 0.06
N GLN A 154 2.50 -5.94 -1.20
CA GLN A 154 3.87 -5.65 -1.61
C GLN A 154 3.94 -4.51 -2.62
N VAL A 155 5.02 -3.75 -2.56
CA VAL A 155 5.34 -2.62 -3.45
C VAL A 155 6.77 -2.73 -3.94
N ALA A 156 6.99 -2.35 -5.20
CA ALA A 156 8.29 -2.13 -5.81
C ALA A 156 8.29 -0.81 -6.60
N LEU A 157 9.37 -0.04 -6.48
CA LEU A 157 9.64 1.14 -7.30
C LEU A 157 10.81 0.81 -8.22
N CYS A 158 10.61 0.96 -9.51
CA CYS A 158 11.51 0.52 -10.57
C CYS A 158 11.98 1.73 -11.37
N GLN A 159 13.29 1.93 -11.43
CA GLN A 159 13.89 2.95 -12.28
C GLN A 159 14.15 2.37 -13.66
N GLY A 160 13.48 2.93 -14.67
CA GLY A 160 13.73 2.66 -16.09
C GLY A 160 14.20 3.92 -16.83
N SER A 161 14.31 3.80 -18.15
CA SER A 161 14.64 4.92 -19.04
C SER A 161 13.52 5.97 -19.13
N ALA A 162 12.27 5.57 -18.92
CA ALA A 162 11.10 6.45 -18.92
C ALA A 162 10.86 7.17 -17.58
N GLY A 163 11.67 6.87 -16.55
CA GLY A 163 11.50 7.39 -15.20
C GLY A 163 11.23 6.30 -14.18
N LEU A 164 10.60 6.70 -13.08
CA LEU A 164 10.27 5.80 -11.97
C LEU A 164 8.87 5.22 -12.17
N THR A 165 8.75 3.90 -12.03
CA THR A 165 7.49 3.17 -12.14
C THR A 165 7.18 2.52 -10.81
N TYR A 166 5.99 2.76 -10.29
CA TYR A 166 5.43 2.05 -9.16
C TYR A 166 4.72 0.79 -9.64
N ARG A 167 5.03 -0.35 -9.01
CA ARG A 167 4.29 -1.60 -9.17
C ARG A 167 3.94 -2.19 -7.82
N SER A 168 2.70 -2.63 -7.67
CA SER A 168 2.24 -3.20 -6.42
C SER A 168 1.24 -4.30 -6.58
N HIS A 169 1.17 -5.14 -5.55
CA HIS A 169 0.04 -6.01 -5.26
C HIS A 169 -0.39 -5.69 -3.84
N MET A 170 -1.27 -4.70 -3.68
CA MET A 170 -1.70 -4.14 -2.39
C MET A 170 -3.22 -4.15 -2.31
N PHE A 171 -3.78 -4.32 -1.11
CA PHE A 171 -5.22 -4.25 -0.86
C PHE A 171 -6.04 -5.21 -1.73
N GLY A 172 -5.45 -6.37 -2.09
CA GLY A 172 -6.08 -7.39 -2.93
C GLY A 172 -6.08 -7.10 -4.44
N GLY A 173 -5.41 -6.04 -4.89
CA GLY A 173 -5.32 -5.67 -6.30
C GLY A 173 -3.91 -5.33 -6.76
N THR A 174 -3.68 -5.32 -8.07
CA THR A 174 -2.40 -4.92 -8.67
C THR A 174 -2.49 -3.55 -9.30
N LEU A 175 -1.43 -2.75 -9.19
CA LEU A 175 -1.34 -1.45 -9.85
C LEU A 175 0.06 -1.24 -10.43
N GLU A 176 0.12 -0.74 -11.67
CA GLU A 176 1.32 -0.18 -12.27
C GLU A 176 1.03 1.26 -12.69
N SER A 177 1.86 2.20 -12.28
CA SER A 177 1.68 3.62 -12.62
C SER A 177 3.02 4.37 -12.50
N PRO A 178 3.23 5.46 -13.27
CA PRO A 178 4.38 6.34 -13.09
C PRO A 178 4.43 6.90 -11.66
N ALA A 179 5.65 7.06 -11.14
CA ALA A 179 5.90 7.62 -9.83
C ALA A 179 6.86 8.81 -9.91
N THR A 180 6.77 9.69 -8.93
CA THR A 180 7.74 10.77 -8.70
C THR A 180 8.28 10.66 -7.29
N GLU A 181 9.55 10.96 -7.10
CA GLU A 181 10.18 10.98 -5.78
C GLU A 181 10.31 12.43 -5.30
N SER A 182 9.99 12.67 -4.03
CA SER A 182 10.30 13.91 -3.31
C SER A 182 10.54 13.59 -1.84
N ASP A 183 11.61 14.15 -1.26
CA ASP A 183 11.88 14.09 0.18
C ASP A 183 11.84 12.68 0.80
N GLY A 184 12.38 11.68 0.07
CA GLY A 184 12.40 10.28 0.52
C GLY A 184 11.04 9.57 0.47
N SER A 185 10.03 10.21 -0.11
CA SER A 185 8.71 9.65 -0.38
C SER A 185 8.48 9.51 -1.88
N TYR A 186 7.65 8.54 -2.26
CA TYR A 186 7.23 8.34 -3.65
C TYR A 186 5.75 8.63 -3.81
N TYR A 187 5.40 9.35 -4.86
CA TYR A 187 4.05 9.82 -5.15
C TYR A 187 3.59 9.20 -6.45
N VAL A 188 2.39 8.63 -6.44
CA VAL A 188 1.79 7.95 -7.59
C VAL A 188 0.39 8.53 -7.79
N GLN A 189 0.16 9.11 -8.96
CA GLN A 189 -1.16 9.57 -9.34
C GLN A 189 -1.96 8.37 -9.85
N ALA A 190 -3.08 8.10 -9.21
CA ALA A 190 -3.97 6.97 -9.49
C ALA A 190 -5.41 7.48 -9.47
N ASP A 191 -5.76 8.34 -10.44
CA ASP A 191 -7.03 9.08 -10.51
C ASP A 191 -8.23 8.23 -10.06
N PRO A 192 -9.02 8.69 -9.06
CA PRO A 192 -8.99 10.00 -8.39
C PRO A 192 -8.04 10.10 -7.18
N ALA A 193 -7.24 9.07 -6.90
CA ALA A 193 -6.42 8.97 -5.69
C ALA A 193 -4.95 9.39 -5.91
N LEU A 194 -4.31 9.80 -4.81
CA LEU A 194 -2.88 9.97 -4.66
C LEU A 194 -2.36 8.89 -3.72
N ILE A 195 -1.40 8.10 -4.18
CA ILE A 195 -0.70 7.11 -3.35
C ILE A 195 0.64 7.70 -2.94
N ILE A 196 0.93 7.66 -1.64
CA ILE A 196 2.17 8.10 -1.03
C ILE A 196 2.84 6.87 -0.43
N VAL A 197 4.05 6.58 -0.88
CA VAL A 197 4.88 5.46 -0.41
C VAL A 197 6.04 6.02 0.39
N THR A 198 6.21 5.53 1.61
CA THR A 198 7.34 5.85 2.49
C THR A 198 7.99 4.54 2.95
N PRO A 199 9.18 4.58 3.59
CA PRO A 199 9.76 3.39 4.21
C PRO A 199 8.85 2.71 5.24
N GLY A 200 7.93 3.45 5.85
CA GLY A 200 6.99 2.95 6.85
C GLY A 200 5.71 2.34 6.27
N GLY A 201 5.37 2.57 5.00
CA GLY A 201 4.15 2.04 4.42
C GLY A 201 3.61 2.77 3.20
N VAL A 202 2.34 2.51 2.90
CA VAL A 202 1.56 3.15 1.85
C VAL A 202 0.39 3.90 2.47
N THR A 203 0.18 5.13 2.01
CA THR A 203 -1.01 5.93 2.30
C THR A 203 -1.71 6.27 1.00
N VAL A 204 -3.01 6.01 0.91
CA VAL A 204 -3.86 6.36 -0.23
C VAL A 204 -4.79 7.50 0.18
N ARG A 205 -4.78 8.60 -0.56
CA ARG A 205 -5.64 9.76 -0.34
C ARG A 205 -6.55 10.01 -1.53
N GLU A 206 -7.81 10.28 -1.29
CA GLU A 206 -8.79 10.63 -2.33
C GLU A 206 -9.51 11.92 -1.92
N GLY A 207 -9.55 12.92 -2.81
CA GLY A 207 -10.12 14.24 -2.49
C GLY A 207 -9.47 14.92 -1.28
N GLY A 208 -8.23 14.55 -0.93
CA GLY A 208 -7.49 15.04 0.24
C GLY A 208 -7.73 14.25 1.54
N ALA A 209 -8.75 13.40 1.61
CA ALA A 209 -9.03 12.54 2.76
C ALA A 209 -8.21 11.24 2.71
N LEU A 210 -7.93 10.65 3.88
CA LEU A 210 -7.35 9.31 3.96
C LEU A 210 -8.38 8.27 3.52
N ALA A 211 -8.07 7.55 2.43
CA ALA A 211 -8.93 6.49 1.91
C ALA A 211 -8.48 5.11 2.41
N ALA A 212 -7.18 4.85 2.44
CA ALA A 212 -6.59 3.62 2.95
C ALA A 212 -5.15 3.85 3.43
N ASN A 213 -4.66 3.01 4.34
CA ASN A 213 -3.25 2.92 4.65
C ASN A 213 -2.84 1.46 4.89
N SER A 214 -1.54 1.21 4.81
CA SER A 214 -0.93 -0.06 5.20
C SER A 214 0.50 0.21 5.63
N SER A 215 0.97 -0.48 6.67
CA SER A 215 2.36 -0.42 7.10
C SER A 215 3.20 -1.50 6.43
N PHE A 216 4.48 -1.21 6.21
CA PHE A 216 5.43 -2.25 5.83
C PHE A 216 6.01 -2.90 7.08
N SER A 217 6.04 -4.22 7.14
CA SER A 217 6.84 -4.96 8.13
C SER A 217 8.31 -5.04 7.70
N GLN A 218 8.57 -4.92 6.40
CA GLN A 218 9.90 -4.94 5.81
C GLN A 218 9.98 -3.91 4.69
N SER A 219 11.04 -3.12 4.67
CA SER A 219 11.37 -2.24 3.56
C SER A 219 12.86 -2.27 3.24
N TRP A 220 13.17 -2.03 1.98
CA TRP A 220 14.53 -2.00 1.45
C TRP A 220 14.67 -0.84 0.47
N SER A 221 15.84 -0.19 0.49
CA SER A 221 16.21 0.86 -0.47
C SER A 221 17.57 0.57 -1.09
N GLY A 222 17.62 0.62 -2.42
CA GLY A 222 18.81 0.33 -3.24
C GLY A 222 19.73 1.53 -3.49
N ARG A 223 19.68 2.55 -2.64
CA ARG A 223 20.52 3.75 -2.72
C ARG A 223 21.38 3.91 -1.48
#